data_AF-A0A8H4BLH7-F1
#
_entry.id   AF-A0A8H4BLH7-F1
#
_cell.length_a   1.000
_cell.length_b   1.000
_cell.length_c   1.000
_cell.angle_alpha   90.00
_cell.angle_beta   90.00
_cell.angle_gamma   90.00
#
_symmetry.space_group_name_H-M   'P 1'
#
loop_
_entity.id
_entity.type
_entity.pdbx_description
1 polymer ?
#
loop_
_entity_poly.entity_id
_entity_poly.type
_entity_poly.pdbx_seq_one_letter_code
_entity_poly.pdbx_strand_id
1 'polypeptide(L)' 'KLCQICQDKDWIYTCPRCLAHTCSLKCVKQHKKEAACSGERDKTAYVPLQKYTETHMMSDYTYLEDVSR' A
#
# COMPACT_ATOMS: atom_id res chain seq x y z
N LYS A 1 2.24 5.71 -18.84
CA LYS A 1 3.27 5.26 -17.86
C LYS A 1 3.10 3.75 -17.70
N LEU A 2 4.13 2.97 -18.02
CA LEU A 2 4.04 1.52 -18.10
C LEU A 2 4.05 0.84 -16.72
N CYS A 3 3.50 -0.35 -16.65
CA CYS A 3 3.54 -1.19 -15.46
C CYS A 3 4.96 -1.62 -15.12
N GLN A 4 5.30 -1.59 -13.83
CA GLN A 4 6.63 -1.94 -13.35
C GLN A 4 6.96 -3.43 -13.42
N ILE A 5 5.95 -4.29 -13.60
CA ILE A 5 6.11 -5.74 -13.71
C ILE A 5 6.10 -6.19 -15.17
N CYS A 6 5.05 -5.83 -15.92
CA CYS A 6 4.84 -6.30 -17.28
C CYS A 6 5.54 -5.42 -18.33
N GLN A 7 5.75 -4.13 -18.05
CA GLN A 7 6.26 -3.11 -18.99
C GLN A 7 5.53 -2.99 -20.34
N ASP A 8 4.52 -3.82 -20.62
CA ASP A 8 3.78 -3.82 -21.90
C ASP A 8 2.61 -2.82 -21.92
N LYS A 9 1.93 -2.67 -20.78
CA LYS A 9 0.69 -1.89 -20.66
C LYS A 9 0.85 -0.79 -19.62
N ASP A 10 0.04 0.26 -19.77
CA ASP A 10 -0.07 1.28 -18.74
C ASP A 10 -0.58 0.68 -17.42
N TRP A 11 -0.11 1.24 -16.31
CA TRP A 11 -0.56 0.82 -14.98
C TRP A 11 -1.96 1.37 -14.69
N ILE A 12 -2.74 0.56 -13.99
CA ILE A 12 -4.11 0.89 -13.56
C ILE A 12 -4.24 0.78 -12.03
N TYR A 13 -3.39 -0.03 -11.40
CA TYR A 13 -3.43 -0.30 -9.97
C TYR A 13 -2.15 0.15 -9.28
N THR A 14 -2.28 0.58 -8.01
CA THR A 14 -1.15 0.96 -7.14
C THR A 14 -1.23 0.18 -5.84
N CYS A 15 -0.14 -0.49 -5.47
CA CYS A 15 -0.09 -1.28 -4.23
C CYS A 15 -0.06 -0.35 -3.00
N PRO A 16 -0.92 -0.52 -1.99
CA PRO A 16 -0.98 0.37 -0.83
C PRO A 16 0.20 0.20 0.13
N ARG A 17 0.98 -0.87 0.02
CA ARG A 17 2.18 -1.14 0.84
C ARG A 17 3.44 -0.52 0.24
N CYS A 18 3.76 -0.90 -0.99
CA CYS A 18 5.03 -0.55 -1.65
C CYS A 18 4.87 0.45 -2.78
N LEU A 19 3.66 0.96 -3.03
CA LEU A 19 3.34 1.91 -4.10
C LEU A 19 3.66 1.40 -5.53
N ALA A 20 3.83 0.08 -5.68
CA ALA A 20 4.11 -0.53 -6.98
C ALA A 20 2.93 -0.36 -7.95
N HIS A 21 3.25 0.06 -9.17
CA HIS A 21 2.29 0.31 -10.24
C HIS A 21 2.13 -0.91 -11.15
N THR A 22 0.90 -1.43 -11.23
CA THR A 22 0.59 -2.69 -11.92
C THR A 22 -0.51 -2.56 -12.97
N CYS A 23 -0.38 -3.28 -14.09
CA CYS A 23 -1.31 -3.28 -15.22
C CYS A 23 -2.54 -4.19 -14.99
N SER A 24 -2.42 -5.22 -14.16
CA SER A 24 -3.47 -6.23 -13.97
C SER A 24 -3.29 -7.03 -12.67
N LEU A 25 -4.32 -7.81 -12.30
CA LEU A 25 -4.28 -8.75 -11.16
C LEU A 25 -3.12 -9.75 -11.22
N LYS A 26 -2.69 -10.18 -12.42
CA LYS A 26 -1.53 -11.07 -12.57
C LYS A 26 -0.26 -10.37 -12.07
N CYS A 27 -0.05 -9.13 -12.48
CA CYS A 27 1.08 -8.32 -12.05
C CYS A 27 0.99 -7.92 -10.58
N VAL A 28 -0.23 -7.75 -10.04
CA VAL A 28 -0.42 -7.59 -8.59
C VAL A 28 0.08 -8.84 -7.85
N LYS A 29 -0.35 -10.04 -8.24
CA LYS A 29 0.08 -11.28 -7.58
C LYS A 29 1.58 -11.55 -7.76
N GLN A 30 2.12 -11.24 -8.93
CA GLN A 30 3.54 -11.41 -9.23
C GLN A 30 4.41 -10.50 -8.35
N HIS A 31 4.12 -9.20 -8.27
CA HIS A 31 4.92 -8.32 -7.40
C HIS A 31 4.82 -8.73 -5.93
N LYS A 32 3.65 -9.19 -5.47
CA LYS A 32 3.50 -9.67 -4.09
C LYS A 32 4.44 -10.85 -3.78
N LYS A 33 4.63 -11.76 -4.74
CA LYS A 33 5.55 -12.89 -4.60
C LYS A 33 7.02 -12.46 -4.71
N GLU A 34 7.37 -11.69 -5.72
CA GLU A 34 8.76 -11.30 -5.99
C GLU A 34 9.30 -10.32 -4.94
N ALA A 35 8.49 -9.36 -4.49
CA ALA A 35 8.88 -8.36 -3.51
C ALA A 35 8.49 -8.74 -2.06
N ALA A 36 8.06 -9.99 -1.82
CA ALA A 36 7.56 -10.47 -0.53
C ALA A 36 6.59 -9.47 0.14
N CYS A 37 5.68 -8.91 -0.64
CA CYS A 37 4.80 -7.82 -0.23
C CYS A 37 3.43 -8.36 0.19
N SER A 38 3.01 -8.09 1.43
CA SER A 38 1.65 -8.42 1.91
C SER A 38 0.58 -7.70 1.07
N GLY A 39 0.90 -6.49 0.62
CA GLY A 39 -0.02 -5.59 -0.08
C GLY A 39 -1.07 -4.98 0.85
N GLU A 40 -0.82 -4.99 2.15
CA GLU A 40 -1.63 -4.31 3.16
C GLU A 40 -0.87 -3.08 3.67
N ARG A 41 -1.56 -1.96 3.82
CA ARG A 41 -0.94 -0.73 4.33
C ARG A 41 -0.40 -0.98 5.73
N ASP A 42 0.80 -0.46 6.03
CA ASP A 42 1.27 -0.42 7.41
C ASP A 42 0.39 0.52 8.22
N LYS A 43 -0.47 -0.03 9.09
CA LYS A 43 -1.30 0.79 9.99
C LYS A 43 -0.44 1.43 11.10
N THR A 44 0.75 0.88 11.38
CA THR A 44 1.62 1.26 12.51
C THR A 44 2.92 1.93 12.08
N ALA A 45 3.04 2.36 10.82
CA ALA A 45 4.26 3.01 10.35
C ALA A 45 4.52 4.31 11.12
N TYR A 46 5.75 4.49 11.57
CA TYR A 46 6.16 5.71 12.27
C TYR A 46 6.00 6.94 11.37
N VAL A 47 5.33 7.96 11.90
CA VAL A 47 5.19 9.27 11.27
C VAL A 47 5.88 10.31 12.16
N PRO A 48 6.90 11.03 11.64
CA PRO A 48 7.50 12.12 12.38
C PRO A 48 6.46 13.18 12.75
N LEU A 49 6.54 13.72 13.97
CA LEU A 49 5.59 14.73 14.49
C LEU A 49 5.34 15.90 13.52
N GLN A 50 6.38 16.36 12.82
CA GLN A 50 6.28 17.46 11.86
C GLN A 50 5.39 17.15 10.64
N LYS A 51 5.21 15.86 10.32
CA LYS A 51 4.37 15.37 9.21
C LYS A 51 3.09 14.72 9.72
N TYR A 52 2.85 14.72 11.03
CA TYR A 52 1.67 14.13 11.61
C TYR A 52 0.47 15.05 11.38
N THR A 53 -0.55 14.53 10.72
CA THR A 53 -1.76 15.25 10.29
C THR A 53 -3.00 14.57 10.86
N GLU A 54 -4.15 15.23 10.76
CA GLU A 54 -5.44 14.69 11.19
C GLU A 54 -5.76 13.34 10.54
N THR A 55 -5.34 13.10 9.30
CA THR A 55 -5.50 11.80 8.62
C THR A 55 -4.71 10.67 9.29
N HIS A 56 -3.57 10.98 9.89
CA HIS A 56 -2.79 10.01 10.67
C HIS A 56 -3.50 9.71 11.99
N MET A 57 -3.99 10.74 12.69
CA MET A 57 -4.79 10.58 13.91
C MET A 57 -6.04 9.72 13.69
N MET A 58 -6.80 9.95 12.62
CA MET A 58 -7.98 9.15 12.30
C MET A 58 -7.62 7.69 11.96
N SER A 59 -6.48 7.47 11.29
CA SER A 59 -5.97 6.12 11.03
C SER A 59 -5.65 5.38 12.34
N ASP A 60 -5.03 6.06 13.30
CA ASP A 60 -4.66 5.47 14.58
C ASP A 60 -5.90 5.19 15.44
N TYR A 61 -6.86 6.12 15.47
CA TYR A 61 -8.15 5.93 16.13
C TYR A 61 -8.90 4.70 15.59
N THR A 62 -9.06 4.62 14.26
CA THR A 62 -9.74 3.47 13.63
C THR A 62 -9.01 2.16 13.87
N TYR A 63 -7.67 2.18 13.91
CA TYR A 63 -6.89 1.00 14.27
C TYR A 63 -7.16 0.54 15.71
N LEU A 64 -7.23 1.45 16.67
CA LEU A 64 -7.53 1.11 18.07
C LEU A 64 -8.95 0.54 18.24
N GLU A 65 -9.93 1.09 17.52
CA GLU A 65 -11.31 0.57 17.48
C GLU A 65 -11.41 -0.82 16.81
N ASP A 66 -10.61 -1.09 15.78
CA ASP A 66 -10.55 -2.42 15.15
C ASP A 66 -9.99 -3.48 16.11
N VAL A 67 -9.00 -3.11 16.94
CA VAL A 67 -8.32 -4.03 17.87
C VAL A 67 -9.13 -4.28 19.14
N SER A 68 -10.00 -3.34 19.54
CA SER A 68 -10.84 -3.49 20.74
C SER A 68 -12.06 -4.39 20.54
N ARG A 69 -12.34 -4.82 19.32
CA ARG A 69 -13.42 -5.74 18.93
C ARG A 69 -13.00 -7.20 18.98
#